data_AF-A0A4Q3CJ23-F1
#
_entry.id   AF-A0A4Q3CJ23-F1
#
_cell.length_a   1.000
_cell.length_b   1.000
_cell.length_c   1.000
_cell.angle_alpha   90.00
_cell.angle_beta   90.00
_cell.angle_gamma   90.00
#
_symmetry.space_group_name_H-M   'P 1'
#
loop_
_entity.id
_entity.type
_entity.pdbx_description
1 polymer ?
#
loop_
_entity_poly.entity_id
_entity_poly.type
_entity_poly.pdbx_seq_one_letter_code
_entity_poly.pdbx_strand_id
1 'polypeptide(L)'
;MNYKIKGIITAIGEVKTTKLGTAVQQLHFEQETGRVFYPSALGTKIEIIQDLLPGDVAEMEFHISGSKGTYNNVIIDNIVRV
;
A
#
# COMPACT_ATOMS: atom_id res chain seq x y z
N MET A 1 -7.56 1.02 -13.68
CA MET A 1 -7.48 -0.45 -13.77
C MET A 1 -7.14 -0.94 -12.38
N ASN A 2 -7.95 -1.86 -11.84
CA ASN A 2 -7.78 -2.36 -10.48
C ASN A 2 -7.04 -3.69 -10.57
N TYR A 3 -5.99 -3.81 -9.77
CA TYR A 3 -5.15 -5.00 -9.67
C TYR A 3 -5.36 -5.64 -8.32
N LYS A 4 -5.25 -6.96 -8.26
CA LYS A 4 -5.34 -7.72 -7.01
C LYS A 4 -4.07 -8.56 -6.83
N ILE A 5 -3.47 -8.48 -5.65
CA ILE A 5 -2.26 -9.24 -5.28
C ILE A 5 -2.39 -9.85 -3.89
N LYS A 6 -1.65 -10.93 -3.65
CA LYS A 6 -1.47 -11.54 -2.33
C LYS A 6 0.02 -11.51 -1.97
N GLY A 7 0.30 -11.37 -0.67
CA GLY A 7 1.66 -11.27 -0.16
C GLY A 7 1.68 -11.01 1.35
N ILE A 8 2.87 -10.73 1.86
CA ILE A 8 3.14 -10.45 3.26
C ILE A 8 3.51 -8.98 3.42
N ILE A 9 2.99 -8.35 4.47
CA ILE A 9 3.38 -7.01 4.89
C ILE A 9 4.68 -7.16 5.66
N THR A 10 5.77 -6.57 5.18
CA THR A 10 7.10 -6.72 5.80
C THR A 10 7.52 -5.47 6.56
N ALA A 11 6.91 -4.32 6.27
CA ALA A 11 7.04 -3.11 7.08
C ALA A 11 5.87 -2.15 6.84
N ILE A 12 5.61 -1.29 7.83
CA ILE A 12 4.61 -0.22 7.76
C ILE A 12 5.33 1.09 8.03
N GLY A 13 5.26 2.02 7.08
CA GLY A 13 5.87 3.34 7.22
C GLY A 13 5.08 4.26 8.15
N GLU A 14 5.73 5.35 8.56
CA GLU A 14 5.07 6.44 9.30
C GLU A 14 4.07 7.19 8.42
N VAL A 15 3.06 7.81 9.07
CA VAL A 15 2.12 8.72 8.41
C VAL A 15 2.85 10.03 8.09
N LYS A 16 2.83 10.42 6.81
CA LYS A 16 3.41 11.67 6.30
C LYS A 16 2.33 12.53 5.65
N THR A 17 2.61 13.81 5.44
CA THR A 17 1.66 14.73 4.79
C THR A 17 2.24 15.24 3.48
N THR A 18 1.45 15.18 2.40
CA THR A 18 1.82 15.77 1.11
C THR A 18 1.79 17.30 1.15
N LYS A 19 2.37 17.94 0.13
CA LYS A 19 2.31 19.41 -0.05
C LYS A 19 0.89 19.97 -0.10
N LEU A 20 -0.10 19.14 -0.49
CA LEU A 20 -1.50 19.53 -0.60
C LEU A 20 -2.30 19.22 0.68
N GLY A 21 -1.64 18.79 1.76
CA GLY A 21 -2.28 18.50 3.05
C GLY A 21 -2.86 17.08 3.16
N THR A 22 -2.76 16.25 2.13
CA THR A 22 -3.25 14.86 2.20
C THR A 22 -2.29 13.99 3.01
N ALA A 23 -2.79 13.28 4.01
CA ALA A 23 -2.03 12.27 4.74
C ALA A 23 -1.73 11.06 3.85
N VAL A 24 -0.56 10.44 4.03
CA VAL A 24 -0.07 9.29 3.27
C VAL A 24 0.62 8.33 4.21
N GLN A 25 0.35 7.05 4.06
CA GLN A 25 1.10 6.01 4.73
C GLN A 25 1.43 4.89 3.74
N GLN A 26 2.68 4.44 3.74
CA GLN A 26 3.19 3.48 2.77
C GLN A 26 3.49 2.14 3.42
N LEU A 27 3.18 1.06 2.73
CA LEU A 27 3.53 -0.30 3.14
C LEU A 27 4.74 -0.80 2.35
N HIS A 28 5.49 -1.71 2.97
CA HIS A 28 6.41 -2.60 2.28
C HIS A 28 5.71 -3.95 2.16
N PHE A 29 5.41 -4.37 0.93
CA PHE A 29 4.60 -5.55 0.65
C PHE A 29 5.34 -6.50 -0.27
N GLU A 30 5.55 -7.72 0.16
CA GLU A 30 6.31 -8.74 -0.56
C GLU A 30 5.39 -9.85 -1.05
N GLN A 31 5.42 -10.13 -2.35
CA GLN A 31 4.69 -11.25 -2.93
C GLN A 31 5.45 -12.56 -2.73
N GLU A 32 4.73 -13.68 -2.82
CA GLU A 32 5.32 -15.04 -2.80
C GLU A 32 6.41 -15.25 -3.87
N THR A 33 6.38 -14.46 -4.96
CA THR A 33 7.39 -14.49 -6.02
C THR A 33 8.69 -13.75 -5.67
N GLY A 34 8.79 -13.18 -4.47
CA GLY A 34 9.90 -12.31 -4.03
C GLY A 34 9.84 -10.89 -4.58
N ARG A 35 8.78 -10.52 -5.31
CA ARG A 35 8.58 -9.15 -5.81
C ARG A 35 8.08 -8.25 -4.70
N VAL A 36 8.69 -7.08 -4.61
CA VAL A 36 8.40 -6.07 -3.59
C VAL A 36 7.61 -4.91 -4.19
N PHE A 37 6.59 -4.47 -3.45
CA PHE A 37 5.72 -3.34 -3.77
C PHE A 37 5.73 -2.33 -2.62
N TYR A 38 5.54 -1.07 -2.99
CA TYR A 38 5.48 0.05 -2.04
C TYR A 38 4.16 0.83 -2.14
N PRO A 39 3.01 0.16 -1.88
CA PRO A 39 1.71 0.76 -2.06
C PRO A 39 1.41 1.78 -0.95
N SER A 40 0.65 2.81 -1.29
CA SER A 40 0.33 3.92 -0.39
C SER A 40 -1.17 4.00 -0.13
N ALA A 41 -1.54 4.12 1.15
CA ALA A 41 -2.84 4.59 1.59
C ALA A 41 -2.86 6.12 1.67
N LEU A 42 -3.97 6.74 1.25
CA LEU A 42 -4.13 8.20 1.19
C LEU A 42 -5.34 8.66 2.00
N GLY A 43 -5.18 9.76 2.75
CA GLY A 43 -6.26 10.38 3.50
C GLY A 43 -6.92 9.41 4.49
N THR A 44 -8.24 9.30 4.42
CA THR A 44 -9.02 8.40 5.28
C THR A 44 -8.74 6.92 5.03
N LYS A 45 -8.20 6.55 3.85
CA LYS A 45 -7.78 5.16 3.58
C LYS A 45 -6.56 4.73 4.40
N ILE A 46 -5.98 5.60 5.21
CA ILE A 46 -4.98 5.15 6.19
C ILE A 46 -5.63 4.23 7.23
N GLU A 47 -6.91 4.41 7.54
CA GLU A 47 -7.64 3.62 8.53
C GLU A 47 -7.71 2.12 8.15
N ILE A 48 -7.78 1.78 6.85
CA ILE A 48 -7.82 0.38 6.40
C ILE A 48 -6.52 -0.40 6.63
N ILE A 49 -5.43 0.28 6.98
CA ILE A 49 -4.13 -0.36 7.29
C ILE A 49 -3.71 -0.22 8.75
N GLN A 50 -4.53 0.40 9.61
CA GLN A 50 -4.15 0.67 11.01
C GLN A 50 -4.00 -0.61 11.85
N ASP A 51 -4.83 -1.61 11.59
CA ASP A 51 -4.84 -2.88 12.34
C ASP A 51 -3.91 -3.95 11.75
N LEU A 52 -3.17 -3.60 10.70
CA LEU A 52 -2.22 -4.51 10.05
C LEU A 52 -0.86 -4.41 10.73
N LEU A 53 -0.14 -5.53 10.76
CA LEU A 53 1.19 -5.62 11.34
C LEU A 53 2.21 -6.22 10.36
N PRO A 54 3.49 -5.87 10.46
CA PRO A 54 4.55 -6.62 9.80
C PRO A 54 4.46 -8.11 10.18
N GLY A 55 4.47 -8.99 9.18
CA GLY A 55 4.23 -10.42 9.32
C GLY A 55 2.86 -10.88 8.83
N ASP A 56 1.88 -9.98 8.74
CA ASP A 56 0.54 -10.33 8.26
C ASP A 56 0.54 -10.67 6.76
N VAL A 57 -0.11 -11.79 6.42
CA VAL A 57 -0.45 -12.13 5.05
C VAL A 57 -1.74 -11.42 4.68
N ALA A 58 -1.78 -10.75 3.54
CA ALA A 58 -2.95 -9.99 3.11
C ALA A 58 -3.22 -10.13 1.61
N GLU A 59 -4.49 -9.99 1.25
CA GLU A 59 -4.93 -9.72 -0.12
C GLU A 59 -5.16 -8.22 -0.28
N MET A 60 -4.58 -7.63 -1.32
CA MET A 60 -4.63 -6.20 -1.58
C MET A 60 -5.17 -5.91 -2.97
N GLU A 61 -6.10 -4.97 -3.03
CA GLU A 61 -6.59 -4.35 -4.26
C GLU A 61 -6.03 -2.94 -4.36
N PHE A 62 -5.50 -2.61 -5.54
CA PHE A 62 -4.87 -1.31 -5.79
C PHE A 62 -5.08 -0.83 -7.23
N HIS A 63 -4.88 0.47 -7.44
CA HIS A 63 -4.76 1.05 -8.76
C HIS A 63 -3.46 1.85 -8.88
N ILE A 64 -3.04 2.09 -10.13
CA ILE A 64 -1.91 2.95 -10.44
C ILE A 64 -2.46 4.34 -10.76
N SER A 65 -2.21 5.32 -9.89
CA SER A 65 -2.77 6.68 -10.02
C SER A 65 -1.94 7.60 -10.92
N GLY A 66 -0.78 7.14 -11.40
CA GLY A 66 0.13 7.89 -12.25
C GLY A 66 1.54 7.32 -12.22
N SER A 67 2.37 7.78 -13.15
CA SER A 67 3.79 7.45 -13.21
C SER A 67 4.63 8.72 -13.13
N LYS A 68 5.65 8.73 -12.29
CA LYS A 68 6.71 9.75 -12.27
C LYS A 68 8.01 9.09 -12.68
N GLY A 69 8.34 9.19 -13.97
CA GLY A 69 9.54 8.59 -14.54
C GLY A 69 9.51 7.06 -14.41
N THR A 70 10.42 6.49 -13.62
CA THR A 70 10.51 5.04 -13.40
C THR A 70 9.60 4.51 -12.27
N TYR A 71 8.87 5.39 -11.58
CA TYR A 71 8.06 5.02 -10.42
C TYR A 71 6.57 5.12 -10.71
N ASN A 72 5.85 4.02 -10.48
CA ASN A 72 4.39 4.00 -10.49
C ASN A 72 3.85 4.32 -9.10
N ASN A 73 2.89 5.24 -9.03
CA ASN A 73 2.22 5.54 -7.79
C ASN A 73 1.10 4.50 -7.57
N VAL A 74 1.36 3.56 -6.66
CA VAL A 74 0.45 2.46 -6.35
C VAL A 74 -0.40 2.87 -5.15
N ILE A 75 -1.71 2.97 -5.34
CA ILE A 75 -2.65 3.43 -4.32
C ILE A 75 -3.54 2.26 -3.88
N ILE A 76 -3.58 2.04 -2.57
CA ILE A 76 -4.40 0.99 -1.96
C ILE A 76 -5.87 1.39 -2.09
N ASP A 77 -6.68 0.47 -2.61
CA ASP A 77 -8.13 0.58 -2.64
C ASP A 77 -8.79 -0.23 -1.54
N ASN A 78 -8.30 -1.44 -1.32
CA ASN A 78 -8.74 -2.31 -0.24
C ASN A 78 -7.60 -3.25 0.17
N ILE A 79 -7.61 -3.69 1.43
CA ILE A 79 -6.67 -4.69 1.92
C ILE A 79 -7.32 -5.49 3.05
N VAL A 80 -7.15 -6.80 3.02
CA VAL A 80 -7.76 -7.70 4.01
C VAL A 80 -6.72 -8.73 4.42
N ARG A 81 -6.52 -8.88 5.74
CA ARG A 81 -5.67 -9.93 6.31
C ARG A 81 -6.30 -11.30 6.05
N VAL A 82 -5.47 -12.26 5.64
CA VAL A 82 -5.84 -13.67 5.37
C VAL A 82 -5.51 -14.54 6.58
#